data_AF-A0A7X7BD10-F1
#
_entry.id   AF-A0A7X7BD10-F1
#
_cell.length_a   1.000
_cell.length_b   1.000
_cell.length_c   1.000
_cell.angle_alpha   90.00
_cell.angle_beta   90.00
_cell.angle_gamma   90.00
#
_symmetry.space_group_name_H-M   'P 1'
#
loop_
_entity.id
_entity.type
_entity.pdbx_description
1 polymer ?
#
loop_
_entity_poly.entity_id
_entity_poly.type
_entity_poly.pdbx_seq_one_letter_code
_entity_poly.pdbx_strand_id
1 'polypeptide(L)' 'MAWVRTFGKGRVFYSSFGHDQRAWLEKPTLMHLLGGIQYALRDVTTSEAPSQPQFVDPPAAQ' A
#
# COMPACT_ATOMS: atom_id res chain seq x y z
N MET A 1 -3.57 1.90 -9.16
CA MET A 1 -2.38 1.14 -8.70
C MET A 1 -2.13 1.47 -7.25
N ALA A 2 -1.88 0.48 -6.40
CA ALA A 2 -1.57 0.70 -4.99
C ALA A 2 -0.48 -0.27 -4.54
N TRP A 3 0.34 0.15 -3.58
CA TRP A 3 1.43 -0.66 -3.04
C TRP A 3 1.68 -0.33 -1.57
N VAL A 4 2.38 -1.25 -0.92
CA VAL A 4 2.78 -1.15 0.47
C VAL A 4 4.27 -1.47 0.58
N ARG A 5 4.95 -0.80 1.51
CA ARG A 5 6.37 -1.03 1.78
C ARG A 5 6.68 -0.82 3.25
N THR A 6 7.67 -1.55 3.76
CA THR A 6 8.26 -1.32 5.08
C THR A 6 9.52 -0.47 4.94
N PHE A 7 9.66 0.53 5.80
CA PHE A 7 10.88 1.35 5.90
C PHE A 7 11.31 1.42 7.36
N GLY A 8 12.46 0.81 7.67
CA GLY A 8 12.88 0.60 9.04
C GLY A 8 11.80 -0.12 9.85
N LYS A 9 11.30 0.52 10.91
CA LYS A 9 10.21 -0.01 11.77
C LYS A 9 8.81 0.44 11.34
N GLY A 10 8.72 1.34 10.34
CA GLY A 10 7.47 1.92 9.86
C GLY A 10 6.90 1.21 8.63
N ARG A 11 5.64 1.52 8.32
CA ARG A 11 4.92 1.04 7.13
C ARG A 11 4.43 2.22 6.31
N VAL A 12 4.52 2.07 4.99
CA VAL A 12 4.03 3.03 4.00
C VAL A 12 2.98 2.33 3.15
N PHE A 13 1.85 3.01 2.98
CA PHE A 13 0.81 2.67 2.03
C PHE A 13 0.72 3.79 0.99
N TYR A 14 0.65 3.43 -0.29
CA TYR A 14 0.45 4.35 -1.40
C TYR A 14 -0.70 3.87 -2.27
N SER A 15 -1.55 4.81 -2.70
CA SER A 15 -2.61 4.56 -3.66
C SER A 15 -2.67 5.68 -4.69
N SER A 16 -2.84 5.31 -5.96
CA SER A 16 -3.05 6.26 -7.06
C SER A 16 -4.52 6.68 -7.23
N PHE A 17 -5.43 6.18 -6.40
CA PHE A 17 -6.83 6.58 -6.44
C PHE A 17 -7.00 7.96 -5.80
N GLY A 18 -7.78 8.84 -6.45
CA GLY A 18 -8.09 10.18 -5.91
C GLY A 18 -8.28 11.28 -6.95
N HIS A 19 -7.88 11.06 -8.21
CA HIS A 19 -8.09 12.02 -9.29
C HIS A 19 -9.56 12.15 -9.72
N ASP A 20 -10.28 11.02 -9.81
CA ASP A 20 -11.70 10.98 -10.12
C ASP A 20 -12.53 11.13 -8.83
N GLN A 21 -13.59 11.95 -8.86
CA GLN A 21 -14.48 12.16 -7.73
C GLN A 21 -15.13 10.85 -7.23
N ARG A 22 -15.39 9.89 -8.13
CA ARG A 22 -15.96 8.57 -7.78
C ARG A 22 -15.07 7.80 -6.81
N ALA A 23 -13.76 8.05 -6.81
CA ALA A 23 -12.84 7.43 -5.85
C ALA A 23 -13.22 7.74 -4.39
N TRP A 24 -13.96 8.82 -4.15
CA TRP A 24 -14.38 9.27 -2.82
C TRP A 24 -15.83 8.90 -2.47
N LEU A 25 -16.56 8.27 -3.39
CA LEU A 25 -17.98 7.94 -3.24
C LEU A 25 -18.23 6.44 -3.29
N GLU A 26 -17.38 5.70 -4.01
CA GLU A 26 -17.52 4.26 -4.19
C GLU A 26 -16.97 3.46 -3.02
N LYS A 27 -17.84 2.62 -2.44
CA LYS A 27 -17.50 1.77 -1.28
C LYS A 27 -16.21 0.95 -1.48
N PRO A 28 -15.94 0.32 -2.63
CA PRO A 28 -14.69 -0.44 -2.82
C PRO A 28 -13.44 0.42 -2.66
N THR A 29 -13.45 1.65 -3.17
CA THR A 29 -12.31 2.57 -3.09
C THR A 29 -12.12 3.06 -1.66
N LEU A 30 -13.21 3.40 -0.98
CA LEU A 30 -13.17 3.81 0.43
C LEU A 30 -12.63 2.69 1.34
N MET A 31 -13.06 1.44 1.11
CA MET A 31 -12.56 0.27 1.86
C MET A 31 -11.08 0.01 1.58
N HIS A 32 -10.63 0.20 0.34
CA HIS A 32 -9.22 0.08 -0.01
C HIS A 32 -8.36 1.13 0.72
N LEU A 33 -8.80 2.39 0.76
CA LEU A 33 -8.12 3.46 1.48
C LEU A 33 -8.10 3.19 3.00
N LEU A 34 -9.22 2.75 3.56
CA LEU A 34 -9.32 2.39 4.98
C LEU A 34 -8.34 1.27 5.36
N GLY A 35 -8.29 0.19 4.58
CA GLY A 35 -7.34 -0.91 4.81
C GLY A 35 -5.88 -0.46 4.74
N GLY A 36 -5.55 0.42 3.79
CA GLY A 36 -4.21 0.99 3.67
C GLY A 36 -3.81 1.88 4.86
N ILE A 37 -4.75 2.68 5.38
CA ILE A 37 -4.55 3.49 6.59
C ILE A 37 -4.31 2.59 7.81
N GLN A 38 -5.16 1.56 8.00
CA GLN A 38 -5.01 0.63 9.11
C GLN A 38 -3.70 -0.15 9.05
N TYR A 39 -3.25 -0.55 7.84
CA TYR A 39 -1.95 -1.16 7.61
C TYR A 39 -0.79 -0.24 8.08
N ALA A 40 -0.82 1.03 7.68
CA ALA A 40 0.20 2.00 8.08
C ALA A 40 0.24 2.19 9.60
N LEU A 41 -0.93 2.21 10.25
CA LEU A 41 -1.08 2.36 11.70
C LEU A 41 -0.76 1.10 12.50
N ARG A 42 -0.57 -0.07 11.86
CA ARG A 42 -0.43 -1.38 12.56
C ARG A 42 -1.68 -1.76 13.36
N ASP A 43 -2.82 -1.16 13.04
CA ASP A 43 -4.09 -1.37 13.76
C ASP A 43 -4.81 -2.64 13.28
N VAL A 44 -4.30 -3.28 12.23
CA VAL A 44 -4.79 -4.58 11.77
C VAL A 44 -4.05 -5.68 12.53
N THR A 45 -4.77 -6.44 13.35
CA THR A 45 -4.27 -7.67 14.01
C THR A 45 -3.96 -8.79 13.00
N THR A 46 -4.33 -8.59 11.72
CA THR A 46 -4.14 -9.58 10.66
C THR A 46 -2.68 -9.70 10.27
N SER A 47 -2.11 -10.85 10.61
CA SER A 47 -0.81 -11.34 10.15
C SER A 47 -0.84 -11.63 8.64
N GLU A 48 -0.97 -10.61 7.80
CA GLU A 48 -0.69 -10.76 6.37
C GLU A 48 0.41 -9.78 5.98
N ALA A 49 1.63 -10.30 5.97
CA ALA A 49 2.72 -9.67 5.23
C ALA A 49 2.34 -9.76 3.75
N PRO A 50 2.29 -8.63 3.01
CA PRO A 50 2.17 -8.68 1.57
C PRO A 50 3.42 -9.39 1.04
N SER A 51 3.25 -10.40 0.18
CA SER A 51 4.35 -10.98 -0.58
C SER A 51 5.03 -9.86 -1.36
N GLN A 52 6.22 -9.45 -0.90
CA GLN A 52 6.98 -8.40 -1.57
C GLN A 52 7.21 -8.81 -3.02
N PRO A 53 6.86 -7.96 -4.00
CA PRO A 53 7.42 -8.12 -5.33
C PRO A 53 8.94 -7.95 -5.16
N GLN A 54 9.69 -9.01 -5.44
CA GLN A 54 11.15 -8.96 -5.49
C GLN A 54 11.55 -8.04 -6.64
N PHE A 55 11.86 -6.79 -6.32
CA PHE A 55 12.56 -5.92 -7.25
C PHE A 55 14.04 -6.29 -7.14
N VAL A 56 14.53 -7.02 -8.15
CA VAL A 56 15.96 -7.29 -8.30
C VAL A 56 16.58 -5.99 -8.79
N ASP A 57 17.49 -5.39 -8.00
CA ASP A 57 18.24 -4.23 -8.47
C ASP A 57 18.94 -4.58 -9.79
N PRO A 58 18.90 -3.69 -10.81
CA PRO A 58 19.64 -3.95 -12.04
C PRO A 58 21.13 -4.10 -11.71
N PRO A 59 21.84 -5.08 -12.30
CA PRO A 59 23.25 -5.27 -12.03
C PRO A 59 23.99 -3.97 -12.38
N ALA A 60 24.92 -3.58 -11.50
CA ALA A 60 25.74 -2.40 -11.69
C ALA A 60 26.36 -2.44 -13.10
N ALA A 61 26.09 -1.40 -13.89
CA ALA A 61 26.66 -1.24 -15.21
C ALA A 61 28.19 -1.33 -15.10
N GLN A 62 28.78 -2.29 -15.82
CA GLN A 62 30.21 -2.39 -16.08
C GLN A 62 30.60 -1.38 -17.16
#